data_AF-A0A0B6YLX0-F1
#
_entry.id   AF-A0A0B6YLX0-F1
#
_cell.length_a   1.000
_cell.length_b   1.000
_cell.length_c   1.000
_cell.angle_alpha   90.00
_cell.angle_beta   90.00
_cell.angle_gamma   90.00
#
_symmetry.space_group_name_H-M   'P 1'
#
loop_
_entity.id
_entity.type
_entity.pdbx_description
1 polymer ?
#
loop_
_entity_poly.entity_id
_entity_poly.type
_entity_poly.pdbx_seq_one_letter_code
_entity_poly.pdbx_strand_id
1 'polypeptide(L)' 'SSYRHKGTIDPVQVHIVERGSFLALRRFMLEQPTAASNQYKVPRVLTRQEAVKFILDRVVE' A
#
# COMPACT_ATOMS: atom_id res chain seq x y z
N SER A 1 15.42 21.69 -7.69
CA SER A 1 15.61 20.68 -8.76
C SER A 1 14.88 19.39 -8.40
N SER A 2 14.14 18.79 -9.33
CA SER A 2 13.42 17.52 -9.09
C SER A 2 14.39 16.34 -8.97
N TYR A 3 14.27 15.53 -7.93
CA TYR A 3 15.07 14.30 -7.72
C TYR A 3 14.88 13.28 -8.86
N ARG A 4 13.70 13.28 -9.51
CA ARG A 4 13.42 12.46 -10.70
C ARG A 4 14.23 12.92 -11.92
N HIS A 5 14.36 14.24 -12.12
CA HIS A 5 15.19 14.78 -13.21
C HIS A 5 16.68 14.58 -12.97
N LYS A 6 17.11 14.44 -11.71
CA LYS A 6 18.48 14.10 -11.34
C LYS A 6 18.80 12.61 -11.46
N GLY A 7 17.81 11.75 -11.77
CA GLY A 7 18.00 10.31 -11.88
C GLY A 7 18.19 9.58 -10.55
N THR A 8 17.92 10.21 -9.41
CA THR A 8 18.07 9.57 -8.08
C THR A 8 16.81 8.88 -7.59
N ILE A 9 15.72 8.94 -8.37
CA ILE A 9 14.44 8.25 -8.11
C ILE A 9 13.95 7.69 -9.44
N ASP A 10 13.67 6.39 -9.46
CA ASP A 10 13.19 5.70 -10.65
C ASP A 10 11.81 6.19 -11.14
N PRO A 11 11.46 5.92 -12.41
CA PRO A 11 10.12 6.19 -12.93
C PRO A 11 9.01 5.58 -12.07
N VAL A 12 7.84 6.22 -12.04
CA VAL A 12 6.67 5.67 -11.34
C VAL A 12 6.22 4.40 -12.04
N GLN A 13 6.00 3.34 -11.27
CA GLN A 13 5.31 2.14 -11.71
C GLN A 13 3.87 2.14 -11.17
N VAL A 14 2.93 1.74 -12.02
CA VAL A 14 1.52 1.60 -11.66
C VAL A 14 1.18 0.12 -11.69
N HIS A 15 0.80 -0.42 -10.53
CA HIS A 15 0.33 -1.79 -10.41
C HIS A 15 -1.19 -1.81 -10.26
N ILE A 16 -1.86 -2.53 -11.14
CA ILE A 16 -3.30 -2.80 -11.01
C ILE A 16 -3.46 -3.97 -10.06
N VAL A 17 -4.41 -3.89 -9.14
CA VAL A 17 -4.63 -4.94 -8.14
C VAL A 17 -6.04 -5.50 -8.27
N GLU A 18 -6.24 -6.72 -7.77
CA GLU A 18 -7.54 -7.37 -7.79
C GLU A 18 -8.62 -6.51 -7.10
N ARG A 19 -9.85 -6.61 -7.61
CA ARG A 19 -11.00 -5.93 -7.01
C ARG A 19 -11.16 -6.38 -5.55
N GLY A 20 -11.24 -5.42 -4.65
CA GLY A 20 -11.38 -5.68 -3.21
C GLY A 20 -10.05 -5.76 -2.44
N SER A 21 -8.89 -5.63 -3.11
CA SER A 21 -7.57 -5.66 -2.46
C SER A 21 -7.44 -4.66 -1.32
N PHE A 22 -7.93 -3.42 -1.48
CA PHE A 22 -7.90 -2.41 -0.42
C PHE A 22 -8.84 -2.70 0.75
N LEU A 23 -9.97 -3.39 0.51
CA LEU A 23 -10.85 -3.85 1.58
C LEU A 23 -10.19 -4.99 2.37
N ALA A 24 -9.51 -5.90 1.67
CA ALA A 24 -8.73 -6.98 2.29
C ALA A 24 -7.55 -6.40 3.10
N LEU A 25 -6.84 -5.40 2.57
CA LEU A 25 -5.76 -4.69 3.27
C LEU A 25 -6.27 -4.05 4.57
N ARG A 26 -7.46 -3.43 4.54
CA ARG A 26 -8.08 -2.89 5.75
C ARG A 26 -8.30 -3.97 6.82
N ARG A 27 -8.77 -5.16 6.44
CA ARG A 27 -8.97 -6.27 7.39
C ARG A 27 -7.64 -6.76 7.95
N PHE A 28 -6.66 -7.02 7.08
CA PHE A 28 -5.30 -7.41 7.46
C PHE A 28 -4.67 -6.44 8.48
N MET A 29 -4.83 -5.14 8.26
CA MET A 29 -4.29 -4.11 9.15
C MET A 29 -5.06 -3.97 10.48
N LEU A 30 -6.33 -4.39 10.52
CA LEU A 30 -7.14 -4.42 11.75
C LEU A 30 -6.88 -5.66 12.60
N GLU A 31 -6.35 -6.75 12.02
CA GLU A 31 -5.94 -7.95 12.75
C GLU A 31 -4.68 -7.71 13.62
N GLN A 32 -3.89 -6.68 13.31
CA GLN A 32 -2.77 -6.20 14.13
C GLN A 32 -3.04 -4.77 14.62
N PRO A 33 -4.04 -4.55 15.50
CA PRO A 33 -4.59 -3.24 15.73
C PRO A 33 -3.61 -2.33 16.50
N THR A 34 -3.13 -1.27 15.84
CA THR A 34 -2.51 -0.12 16.51
C THR A 34 -3.51 1.00 16.81
N ALA A 35 -4.77 0.84 16.41
CA ALA A 35 -5.87 1.79 16.63
C ALA A 35 -7.21 1.05 16.63
N ALA A 36 -8.24 1.65 17.23
CA ALA A 36 -9.60 1.12 17.20
C ALA A 36 -10.17 1.10 15.77
N SER A 37 -11.06 0.13 15.48
CA SER A 37 -11.54 -0.14 14.12
C SER A 37 -12.29 1.04 13.48
N ASN A 38 -12.92 1.87 14.30
CA ASN A 38 -13.64 3.09 13.92
C ASN A 38 -12.71 4.27 13.60
N GLN A 39 -11.47 4.24 14.09
CA GLN A 39 -10.45 5.26 13.83
C GLN A 39 -9.54 4.88 12.65
N TYR A 40 -9.59 3.61 12.23
CA TYR A 40 -8.74 3.11 11.16
C TYR A 40 -9.13 3.70 9.81
N LYS A 41 -8.20 4.45 9.23
CA LYS A 41 -8.21 4.89 7.82
C LYS A 41 -7.07 4.18 7.10
N VAL A 42 -7.35 3.64 5.91
CA VAL A 42 -6.30 3.03 5.09
C VAL A 42 -5.27 4.12 4.74
N PRO A 43 -3.99 3.95 5.11
CA PRO A 43 -2.96 4.94 4.81
C PRO A 43 -2.70 5.00 3.30
N ARG A 44 -2.44 6.20 2.80
CA ARG A 44 -2.14 6.45 1.37
C ARG A 44 -0.73 6.03 0.96
N VAL A 45 0.17 5.88 1.94
CA VAL A 45 1.54 5.41 1.76
C VAL A 45 1.77 4.29 2.77
N LEU A 46 2.15 3.12 2.28
CA LEU A 46 2.45 1.96 3.11
C LEU A 46 3.93 1.96 3.47
N THR A 47 4.23 1.96 4.77
CA THR A 47 5.61 1.92 5.28
C THR A 47 5.97 0.56 5.90
N ARG A 48 4.96 -0.22 6.28
CA ARG A 48 5.15 -1.57 6.84
C ARG A 48 5.37 -2.57 5.73
N GLN A 49 6.45 -3.36 5.84
CA GLN A 49 6.84 -4.32 4.81
C GLN A 49 5.75 -5.36 4.57
N GLU A 50 5.05 -5.80 5.61
CA GLU A 50 4.00 -6.80 5.51
C GLU A 50 2.78 -6.27 4.73
N ALA A 51 2.42 -5.00 4.94
CA ALA A 51 1.34 -4.34 4.22
C ALA A 51 1.69 -4.11 2.74
N VAL A 52 2.93 -3.72 2.46
CA VAL A 52 3.45 -3.57 1.09
C VAL A 52 3.43 -4.93 0.38
N LYS A 53 3.97 -5.97 1.02
CA LYS A 53 3.95 -7.32 0.45
C LYS A 53 2.52 -7.79 0.19
N PHE A 54 1.61 -7.59 1.15
CA PHE A 54 0.22 -8.00 1.03
C PHE A 54 -0.47 -7.42 -0.20
N ILE A 55 -0.24 -6.13 -0.52
CA ILE A 55 -0.86 -5.51 -1.71
C ILE A 55 -0.15 -5.93 -3.00
N LEU A 56 1.18 -6.10 -2.96
CA LEU A 56 1.96 -6.51 -4.13
C LEU A 56 1.68 -7.95 -4.56
N ASP A 57 1.38 -8.85 -3.61
CA ASP A 57 0.96 -10.24 -3.90
C ASP A 57 -0.41 -10.32 -4.64
N ARG A 58 -1.14 -9.20 -4.78
CA ARG A 58 -2.47 -9.11 -5.40
C ARG A 58 -2.48 -8.30 -6.69
N VAL A 59 -1.31 -8.02 -7.23
CA VAL A 59 -1.18 -7.35 -8.52
C VAL A 59 -1.68 -8.30 -9.61
N VAL A 60 -2.59 -7.80 -10.43
CA VAL A 60 -3.04 -8.44 -11.66
C VAL A 60 -2.26 -7.81 -12.81
N GLU A 61 -1.58 -8.66 -13.58
CA GLU A 61 -1.05 -8.29 -14.89
C GLU A 61 -2.18 -8.18 -15.92
#